data_AF-A0A6A0HAW2-F1
#
_entry.id   AF-A0A6A0HAW2-F1
#
_cell.length_a   1.000
_cell.length_b   1.000
_cell.length_c   1.000
_cell.angle_alpha   90.00
_cell.angle_beta   90.00
_cell.angle_gamma   90.00
#
_symmetry.space_group_name_H-M   'P 1'
#
loop_
_entity.id
_entity.type
_entity.pdbx_description
1 polymer ?
#
loop_
_entity_poly.entity_id
_entity_poly.type
_entity_poly.pdbx_seq_one_letter_code
_entity_poly.pdbx_strand_id
1 'polypeptide(L)'
;MTTNLWVEQSWYDYKLIWEPKEYGGVEMLHVPSDHIWRPDIVLYNNADGNFEVTLSTKATLQYNGLVEWKPPAIYKSSCAIDVEYFPFDEQTCVMKFGSWTYDGFHVSRYMIFKGDLSSRTFTKVSLMVVVVHFRVAAF
;
A
#
# COMPACT_ATOMS: atom_id res chain seq x y z
N MET A 1 6.28 12.85 10.03
CA MET A 1 5.09 13.25 9.26
C MET A 1 4.02 12.19 9.44
N THR A 2 2.77 12.57 9.68
CA THR A 2 1.63 11.64 9.77
C THR A 2 0.76 11.81 8.53
N THR A 3 0.49 10.73 7.80
CA THR A 3 -0.28 10.74 6.55
C THR A 3 -1.40 9.73 6.61
N ASN A 4 -2.61 10.13 6.23
CA ASN A 4 -3.73 9.22 6.00
C ASN A 4 -3.78 8.88 4.51
N LEU A 5 -3.65 7.60 4.16
CA LEU A 5 -3.62 7.16 2.77
C LEU A 5 -4.31 5.81 2.58
N TRP A 6 -4.80 5.59 1.36
CA TRP A 6 -5.36 4.32 0.92
C TRP A 6 -4.25 3.56 0.19
N VAL A 7 -3.89 2.38 0.70
CA VAL A 7 -2.92 1.53 0.02
C VAL A 7 -3.69 0.60 -0.90
N GLU A 8 -3.68 0.84 -2.21
CA GLU A 8 -4.27 -0.11 -3.15
C GLU A 8 -3.25 -1.18 -3.54
N GLN A 9 -3.62 -2.43 -3.25
CA GLN A 9 -2.85 -3.62 -3.50
C GLN A 9 -3.69 -4.53 -4.38
N SER A 10 -3.09 -5.04 -5.45
CA SER A 10 -3.71 -6.13 -6.20
C SER A 10 -2.70 -7.21 -6.51
N TRP A 11 -3.15 -8.47 -6.37
CA TRP A 11 -2.34 -9.64 -6.68
C TRP A 11 -3.15 -10.79 -7.23
N TYR A 12 -2.47 -11.72 -7.88
CA TYR A 12 -3.07 -12.96 -8.36
C TYR A 12 -2.71 -14.12 -7.42
N ASP A 13 -3.71 -14.83 -6.93
CA ASP A 13 -3.56 -16.06 -6.15
C ASP A 13 -4.19 -17.24 -6.92
N TYR A 14 -3.35 -18.20 -7.31
CA TYR A 14 -3.77 -19.37 -8.06
C TYR A 14 -4.66 -20.33 -7.25
N LYS A 15 -4.62 -20.25 -5.91
CA LYS A 15 -5.48 -21.08 -5.04
C LYS A 15 -6.90 -20.54 -4.92
N LEU A 16 -7.13 -19.30 -5.34
CA LEU A 16 -8.40 -18.58 -5.22
C LEU A 16 -9.08 -18.43 -6.58
N ILE A 17 -8.84 -19.37 -7.50
CA ILE A 17 -9.50 -19.46 -8.80
C ILE A 17 -10.66 -20.45 -8.68
N TRP A 18 -11.83 -20.08 -9.19
CA TRP A 18 -12.99 -20.97 -9.28
C TRP A 18 -13.76 -20.76 -10.58
N GLU A 19 -14.51 -21.77 -11.01
CA GLU A 19 -15.39 -21.67 -12.17
C GLU A 19 -16.77 -21.16 -11.73
N PRO A 20 -17.24 -19.98 -12.16
CA PRO A 20 -18.52 -19.43 -11.71
C PRO A 20 -19.71 -20.38 -11.92
N LYS A 21 -19.66 -21.21 -12.97
CA LYS A 21 -20.72 -22.19 -13.28
C LYS A 21 -20.93 -23.25 -12.20
N GLU A 22 -19.88 -23.62 -11.47
CA GLU A 22 -19.96 -24.61 -10.39
C GLU A 22 -20.51 -24.01 -9.09
N TYR A 23 -20.45 -22.68 -8.95
CA TYR A 23 -20.83 -21.94 -7.74
C TYR A 23 -22.02 -21.01 -7.97
N GLY A 24 -22.93 -21.37 -8.87
CA GLY A 24 -24.19 -20.61 -9.08
C GLY A 24 -24.01 -19.24 -9.75
N GLY A 25 -22.94 -19.06 -10.55
CA GLY A 25 -22.64 -17.82 -11.26
C GLY A 25 -21.91 -16.77 -10.43
N VAL A 26 -21.34 -17.13 -9.28
CA VAL A 26 -20.58 -16.19 -8.45
C VAL A 26 -19.27 -15.84 -9.13
N GLU A 27 -19.11 -14.57 -9.51
CA GLU A 27 -17.88 -14.05 -10.13
C GLU A 27 -16.98 -13.27 -9.15
N MET A 28 -17.55 -12.79 -8.04
CA MET A 28 -16.87 -11.95 -7.06
C MET A 28 -17.26 -12.33 -5.63
N LEU A 29 -16.28 -12.27 -4.73
CA LEU A 29 -16.47 -12.53 -3.30
C LEU A 29 -15.74 -11.49 -2.43
N HIS A 30 -16.33 -11.10 -1.30
CA HIS A 30 -15.67 -10.29 -0.29
C HIS A 30 -15.28 -11.14 0.91
N VAL A 31 -13.98 -11.27 1.16
CA VAL A 31 -13.45 -12.10 2.25
C VAL A 31 -12.65 -11.23 3.21
N PRO A 32 -12.76 -11.45 4.54
CA PRO A 32 -11.86 -10.82 5.50
C PRO A 32 -10.41 -11.08 5.11
N SER A 33 -9.61 -10.02 5.06
CA SER A 33 -8.25 -10.15 4.53
C SER A 33 -7.33 -10.99 5.43
N ASP A 34 -7.74 -11.29 6.67
CA ASP A 34 -7.03 -12.18 7.60
C ASP A 34 -7.18 -13.67 7.27
N HIS A 35 -8.13 -14.05 6.40
CA HIS A 35 -8.35 -15.43 5.99
C HIS A 35 -7.63 -15.81 4.70
N ILE A 36 -6.99 -14.85 4.04
CA ILE A 36 -6.27 -15.05 2.78
C ILE A 36 -4.81 -14.66 2.97
N TRP A 37 -3.95 -15.21 2.11
CA TRP A 37 -2.58 -14.74 2.05
C TRP A 37 -2.54 -13.29 1.58
N ARG A 38 -1.77 -12.45 2.27
CA ARG A 38 -1.51 -11.05 1.91
C ARG A 38 -0.01 -10.79 1.86
N PRO A 39 0.46 -9.85 1.03
CA PRO A 39 1.77 -9.25 1.22
C PRO A 39 1.96 -8.61 2.58
N ASP A 40 3.20 -8.67 3.05
CA ASP A 40 3.72 -8.00 4.22
C ASP A 40 4.39 -6.67 3.83
N ILE A 41 3.60 -5.68 3.42
CA ILE A 41 4.14 -4.34 3.11
C ILE A 41 4.37 -3.55 4.38
N VAL A 42 5.60 -3.09 4.55
CA VAL A 42 6.02 -2.27 5.68
C VAL A 42 6.55 -0.93 5.21
N LEU A 43 6.41 0.08 6.08
CA LEU A 43 7.06 1.38 5.93
C LEU A 43 8.46 1.30 6.54
N TYR A 44 9.51 1.39 5.73
CA TYR A 44 10.89 1.27 6.20
C TYR A 44 11.34 2.46 7.03
N ASN A 45 10.93 3.66 6.67
CA ASN A 45 11.24 4.88 7.42
C ASN A 45 10.14 5.23 8.41
N ASN A 46 9.62 4.23 9.12
CA ASN A 46 8.60 4.43 10.15
C ASN A 46 9.19 5.18 11.38
N ALA A 47 8.46 6.16 11.88
CA ALA A 47 8.84 6.94 13.06
C ALA A 47 8.21 6.42 14.37
N ASP A 48 7.13 5.62 14.28
CA ASP A 48 6.28 5.27 15.43
C ASP A 48 6.56 3.85 15.98
N GLY A 49 7.42 3.08 15.32
CA GLY A 49 7.79 1.71 15.73
C GLY A 49 6.70 0.64 15.54
N ASN A 50 5.46 1.02 15.24
CA ASN A 50 4.37 0.09 14.92
C ASN A 50 4.19 -0.04 13.40
N PHE A 51 4.33 -1.26 12.88
CA PHE A 51 4.36 -1.53 11.43
C PHE A 51 3.02 -2.03 10.85
N GLU A 52 2.00 -2.21 11.68
CA GLU A 52 0.74 -2.82 11.24
C GLU A 52 -0.30 -1.80 10.76
N VAL A 53 -1.00 -2.17 9.69
CA VAL A 53 -2.22 -1.51 9.23
C VAL A 53 -3.31 -1.80 10.27
N THR A 54 -3.67 -0.80 11.08
CA THR A 54 -4.59 -0.95 12.22
C THR A 54 -6.04 -1.32 11.86
N LEU A 55 -6.38 -1.39 10.57
CA LEU A 55 -7.72 -1.64 10.07
C LEU A 55 -7.74 -2.79 9.05
N SER A 56 -8.05 -4.00 9.53
CA SER A 56 -8.33 -5.17 8.66
C SER A 56 -9.65 -4.98 7.93
N THR A 57 -9.60 -4.50 6.69
CA THR A 57 -10.76 -4.45 5.79
C THR A 57 -10.94 -5.75 5.02
N LYS A 58 -12.12 -5.94 4.42
CA LYS A 58 -12.36 -7.07 3.50
C LYS A 58 -11.61 -6.83 2.18
N ALA A 59 -11.06 -7.90 1.61
CA ALA A 59 -10.53 -7.93 0.26
C ALA A 59 -11.61 -8.41 -0.73
N THR A 60 -11.51 -7.96 -1.97
CA THR A 60 -12.36 -8.40 -3.07
C THR A 60 -11.60 -9.44 -3.88
N LEU A 61 -12.21 -10.62 -4.04
CA LEU A 61 -11.71 -11.72 -4.86
C LEU A 61 -12.55 -11.83 -6.11
N GLN A 62 -11.88 -12.02 -7.25
CA GLN A 62 -12.51 -12.35 -8.53
C GLN A 62 -12.23 -13.81 -8.87
N TYR A 63 -13.15 -14.44 -9.61
CA TYR A 63 -13.09 -15.86 -9.97
C TYR A 63 -11.82 -16.26 -10.72
N ASN A 64 -11.18 -15.31 -11.40
CA ASN A 64 -9.92 -15.50 -12.13
C ASN A 64 -8.66 -15.50 -11.23
N GLY A 65 -8.84 -15.43 -9.90
CA GLY A 65 -7.76 -15.39 -8.91
C GLY A 65 -7.20 -14.00 -8.63
N LEU A 66 -7.77 -12.93 -9.22
CA LEU A 66 -7.40 -11.56 -8.89
C LEU A 66 -7.96 -11.18 -7.52
N VAL A 67 -7.08 -10.73 -6.64
CA VAL A 67 -7.38 -10.22 -5.31
C VAL A 67 -7.07 -8.73 -5.29
N GLU A 68 -8.03 -7.93 -4.82
CA GLU A 68 -7.88 -6.49 -4.64
C GLU A 68 -8.15 -6.13 -3.18
N TRP A 69 -7.19 -5.44 -2.56
CA TRP A 69 -7.28 -5.02 -1.18
C TRP A 69 -6.86 -3.55 -1.04
N LYS A 70 -7.74 -2.74 -0.46
CA LYS A 70 -7.57 -1.29 -0.33
C LYS A 70 -7.83 -0.83 1.11
N PRO A 71 -6.97 -1.17 2.07
CA PRO A 71 -7.14 -0.70 3.44
C PRO A 71 -6.82 0.80 3.56
N PRO A 72 -7.59 1.56 4.36
CA PRO A 72 -7.17 2.86 4.84
C PRO A 72 -6.11 2.66 5.93
N ALA A 73 -5.01 3.41 5.86
CA ALA A 73 -3.92 3.33 6.81
C ALA A 73 -3.38 4.72 7.17
N ILE A 74 -3.05 4.90 8.45
CA ILE A 74 -2.35 6.08 8.94
C ILE A 74 -0.89 5.71 9.10
N TYR A 75 -0.03 6.27 8.25
CA TYR A 75 1.41 6.05 8.30
C TYR A 75 2.12 7.24 8.93
N LYS A 76 3.07 6.93 9.81
CA LYS A 76 3.96 7.91 10.43
C LYS A 76 5.37 7.71 9.93
N SER A 77 5.83 8.58 9.05
CA SER A 77 7.16 8.52 8.45
C SER A 77 8.13 9.48 9.11
N SER A 78 9.39 9.03 9.25
CA SER A 78 10.54 9.87 9.54
C SER A 78 10.90 10.65 8.29
N CYS A 79 11.02 11.97 8.43
CA CYS A 79 11.32 12.90 7.35
C CYS A 79 12.37 13.91 7.84
N ALA A 80 13.36 14.21 6.98
CA ALA A 80 14.34 15.25 7.24
C ALA A 80 13.71 16.60 6.92
N ILE A 81 13.80 17.54 7.87
CA ILE A 81 13.23 18.88 7.75
C ILE A 81 14.35 19.85 7.41
N ASP A 82 14.16 20.63 6.35
CA ASP A 82 15.04 21.73 5.99
C ASP A 82 14.52 23.05 6.57
N VAL A 83 15.31 23.71 7.41
CA VAL A 83 14.89 24.92 8.15
C VAL A 83 15.45 26.21 7.56
N GLU A 84 16.00 26.19 6.34
CA GLU A 84 16.62 27.36 5.71
C GLU A 84 15.67 28.56 5.55
N TYR A 85 14.39 28.31 5.20
CA TYR A 85 13.40 29.36 4.88
C TYR A 85 12.22 29.43 5.87
N PHE A 86 12.40 28.89 7.08
CA PHE A 86 11.35 28.92 8.10
C PHE A 86 10.87 30.37 8.39
N PRO A 87 9.55 30.65 8.48
CA PRO A 87 8.41 29.73 8.56
C PRO A 87 7.69 29.47 7.21
N PHE A 88 8.30 29.80 6.07
CA PHE A 88 7.73 29.62 4.72
C PHE A 88 8.50 28.57 3.91
N ASP A 89 8.95 27.53 4.60
CA ASP A 89 9.71 26.42 4.05
C ASP A 89 8.82 25.43 3.28
N GLU A 90 9.41 24.83 2.25
CA GLU A 90 8.82 23.72 1.49
C GLU A 90 9.51 22.42 1.90
N GLN A 91 8.72 21.44 2.31
CA GLN A 91 9.22 20.16 2.80
C GLN A 91 8.88 19.05 1.84
N THR A 92 9.89 18.26 1.47
CA THR A 92 9.76 17.07 0.64
C THR A 92 9.97 15.82 1.50
N CYS A 93 8.87 15.20 1.93
CA CYS A 93 8.92 13.98 2.73
C CYS A 93 8.73 12.73 1.88
N VAL A 94 9.62 11.75 2.08
CA VAL A 94 9.62 10.50 1.32
C VAL A 94 9.13 9.36 2.22
N MET A 95 8.19 8.55 1.74
CA MET A 95 7.76 7.30 2.38
C MET A 95 8.24 6.11 1.55
N LYS A 96 8.96 5.19 2.19
CA LYS A 96 9.55 4.01 1.54
C LYS A 96 8.79 2.75 1.95
N PHE A 97 8.04 2.18 1.02
CA PHE A 97 7.35 0.91 1.20
C PHE A 97 8.08 -0.24 0.51
N GLY A 98 8.05 -1.40 1.14
CA GLY A 98 8.46 -2.66 0.51
C GLY A 98 8.04 -3.87 1.34
N SER A 99 8.29 -5.07 0.82
CA SER A 99 7.99 -6.32 1.53
C SER A 99 9.08 -6.60 2.56
N TRP A 100 8.69 -7.05 3.75
CA TRP A 100 9.63 -7.38 4.82
C TRP A 100 10.32 -8.74 4.60
N THR A 101 9.58 -9.73 4.11
CA THR A 101 9.99 -11.14 4.08
C THR A 101 10.44 -11.61 2.70
N TYR A 102 9.95 -10.98 1.62
CA TYR A 102 10.19 -11.46 0.27
C TYR A 102 11.11 -10.54 -0.53
N ASP A 103 12.10 -11.13 -1.19
CA ASP A 103 12.99 -10.44 -2.13
C ASP A 103 12.22 -9.96 -3.39
N GLY A 104 12.67 -8.87 -4.02
CA GLY A 104 11.99 -8.17 -5.11
C GLY A 104 11.63 -9.06 -6.31
N PHE A 105 12.33 -10.18 -6.51
CA PHE A 105 12.03 -11.14 -7.58
C PHE A 105 10.78 -12.01 -7.33
N HIS A 106 10.45 -12.31 -6.07
CA HIS A 106 9.30 -13.16 -5.73
C HIS A 106 8.00 -12.37 -5.65
N VAL A 107 8.06 -11.13 -5.16
CA VAL A 107 6.90 -10.24 -4.98
C VAL A 107 6.51 -9.54 -6.28
N SER A 108 7.50 -9.13 -7.10
CA SER A 108 7.26 -8.39 -8.34
C SER A 108 6.41 -9.13 -9.36
N ARG A 109 6.32 -10.47 -9.29
CA ARG A 109 5.50 -11.24 -10.23
C ARG A 109 4.01 -11.09 -9.95
N TYR A 110 3.64 -10.80 -8.71
CA TYR A 110 2.26 -10.93 -8.27
C TYR A 110 1.65 -9.62 -7.78
N MET A 111 2.39 -8.53 -7.54
CA MET A 111 1.83 -7.34 -6.90
C MET A 111 1.89 -6.07 -7.73
N ILE A 112 0.76 -5.34 -7.74
CA ILE A 112 0.65 -3.99 -8.26
C ILE A 112 0.25 -3.07 -7.09
N PHE A 113 1.09 -2.08 -6.81
CA PHE A 113 0.76 -0.99 -5.88
C PHE A 113 0.28 0.23 -6.65
N LYS A 114 -0.88 0.75 -6.27
CA LYS A 114 -1.33 2.09 -6.69
C LYS A 114 -1.46 2.96 -5.45
N GLY A 115 -0.55 3.91 -5.30
CA GLY A 115 -0.70 4.99 -4.33
C GLY A 115 -1.31 6.17 -5.05
N ASP A 116 -2.53 6.54 -4.72
CA ASP A 116 -3.17 7.71 -5.34
C ASP A 116 -2.67 8.99 -4.67
N LEU A 117 -1.67 9.62 -5.30
CA LEU A 117 -1.21 11.00 -5.06
C LEU A 117 -0.72 11.55 -6.42
N SER A 118 -1.66 12.01 -7.24
CA SER A 118 -1.48 12.93 -8.39
C SER A 118 -0.33 12.72 -9.39
N SER A 119 0.22 11.51 -9.54
CA SER A 119 1.16 11.17 -10.61
C SER A 119 1.00 9.72 -11.05
N ARG A 120 0.70 9.51 -12.33
CA ARG A 120 0.58 8.20 -12.96
C ARG A 120 1.97 7.58 -13.16
N THR A 121 2.58 7.05 -12.10
CA THR A 121 3.80 6.26 -12.23
C THR A 121 3.57 4.85 -11.68
N PHE A 122 3.56 3.87 -12.59
CA PHE A 122 3.53 2.45 -12.25
C PHE A 122 4.95 2.03 -11.87
N THR A 123 5.23 1.82 -10.58
CA THR A 123 6.56 1.41 -10.13
C THR A 123 6.59 -0.09 -9.83
N LYS A 124 7.51 -0.78 -10.52
CA LYS A 124 7.89 -2.18 -10.32
C LYS A 124 8.31 -2.41 -8.86
N VAL A 125 7.79 -3.45 -8.21
CA VAL A 125 8.07 -3.73 -6.78
C VAL A 125 9.56 -4.02 -6.57
N SER A 126 10.28 -3.01 -6.14
CA SER A 126 11.63 -3.11 -5.58
C SER A 126 11.79 -2.11 -4.43
N LEU A 127 11.22 -0.92 -4.57
CA LEU A 127 10.97 0.03 -3.48
C LEU A 127 9.87 0.98 -3.99
N MET A 128 8.72 1.08 -3.31
CA MET A 128 7.77 2.12 -3.63
C MET A 128 8.12 3.36 -2.82
N VAL A 129 8.43 4.45 -3.53
CA VAL A 129 8.84 5.72 -2.95
C VAL A 129 7.70 6.71 -3.18
N VAL A 130 6.96 7.05 -2.13
CA VAL A 130 5.91 8.08 -2.20
C VAL A 130 6.52 9.39 -1.71
N VAL A 131 6.48 10.42 -2.54
CA VAL A 131 7.03 11.75 -2.21
C VAL A 131 5.86 12.70 -1.95
N VAL A 132 5.81 13.27 -0.75
CA VAL A 132 4.80 14.25 -0.35
C VAL A 132 5.48 15.61 -0.19
N HIS A 133 4.97 16.60 -0.91
CA HIS A 133 5.38 18.00 -0.80
C HIS A 133 4.33 18.77 -0.01
N PHE A 134 4.75 19.53 0.99
CA PHE A 134 3.87 20.46 1.70
C PHE A 134 4.62 21.73 2.07
N ARG A 135 3.88 22.83 2.16
CA ARG A 135 4.39 24.11 2.65
C ARG A 135 4.02 24.27 4.11
N VAL A 136 4.99 24.60 4.93
CA VAL A 136 4.74 25.02 6.31
C VAL A 136 4.45 26.52 6.27
N ALA A 137 3.42 26.93 6.99
CA ALA A 137 3.15 28.33 7.29
C ALA A 137 2.77 28.39 8.77
N ALA A 138 3.69 28.87 9.60
CA ALA A 138 3.39 29.17 11.00
C ALA A 138 2.71 30.55 11.07
N PHE A 139 1.51 30.62 11.63
CA PHE A 139 0.79 31.85 11.98
C PHE A 139 0.95 32.15 13.47
#